data_AF-A0A7C3DNJ6-F1
#
_entry.id   AF-A0A7C3DNJ6-F1
#
_cell.length_a   1.000
_cell.length_b   1.000
_cell.length_c   1.000
_cell.angle_alpha   90.00
_cell.angle_beta   90.00
_cell.angle_gamma   90.00
#
_symmetry.space_group_name_H-M   'P 1'
#
loop_
_entity.id
_entity.type
_entity.pdbx_description
1 polymer ?
#
loop_
_entity_poly.entity_id
_entity_poly.type
_entity_poly.pdbx_seq_one_letter_code
_entity_poly.pdbx_strand_id
1 'polypeptide(L)'
;TPLLHRLAEGLNILYASVERLESGVAWLEDGRKLAGKVLVFAGGASGAHLVGLGGRFTPGSVLLTQRHFKQARSYGVYVAGHSLGGSYLPHQDRYAPHQTQPHEVEWLLAEAQKLLGYRPAFSASWAGVRYRLDRNYLKEIPGGFALTGFGSAAYFYAPLYAQRLLKRLTGKS
;
A
#
# COMPACT_ATOMS: atom_id res chain seq x y z
N THR A 1 -19.75 -8.95 10.81
CA THR A 1 -18.98 -7.69 10.81
C THR A 1 -17.84 -7.76 9.81
N PRO A 2 -17.71 -6.80 8.87
CA PRO A 2 -16.60 -6.77 7.91
C PRO A 2 -15.23 -6.82 8.63
N LEU A 3 -14.21 -7.40 7.99
CA LEU A 3 -12.88 -7.57 8.61
C LEU A 3 -12.33 -6.27 9.20
N LEU A 4 -12.40 -5.17 8.45
CA LEU A 4 -11.87 -3.87 8.89
C LEU A 4 -12.55 -3.35 10.16
N HIS A 5 -13.86 -3.56 10.30
CA HIS A 5 -14.58 -3.17 11.53
C HIS A 5 -14.09 -3.96 12.75
N ARG A 6 -13.84 -5.27 12.59
CA ARG A 6 -13.27 -6.09 13.68
C ARG A 6 -11.84 -5.67 14.04
N LEU A 7 -11.04 -5.30 13.04
CA LEU A 7 -9.67 -4.81 13.25
C LEU A 7 -9.63 -3.42 13.89
N ALA A 8 -10.70 -2.63 13.72
CA ALA A 8 -10.86 -1.31 14.32
C ALA A 8 -11.40 -1.33 15.76
N GLU A 9 -11.93 -2.46 16.21
CA GLU A 9 -12.58 -2.57 17.52
C GLU A 9 -11.57 -2.31 18.65
N GLY A 10 -11.93 -1.40 19.57
CA GLY A 10 -11.06 -0.95 20.66
C GLY A 10 -9.97 0.05 20.28
N LEU A 11 -9.87 0.45 19.00
CA LEU A 11 -8.94 1.50 18.56
C LEU A 11 -9.60 2.88 18.59
N ASN A 12 -8.87 3.88 19.09
CA ASN A 12 -9.26 5.28 18.92
C ASN A 12 -8.83 5.76 17.52
N ILE A 13 -9.77 5.77 16.58
CA ILE A 13 -9.52 6.12 15.18
C ILE A 13 -9.84 7.59 14.95
N LEU A 14 -8.84 8.35 14.53
CA LEU A 14 -9.00 9.71 14.02
C LEU A 14 -8.81 9.72 12.50
N TYR A 15 -9.81 10.20 11.77
CA TYR A 15 -9.70 10.48 10.35
C TYR A 15 -9.18 11.90 10.15
N ALA A 16 -7.90 12.03 9.81
CA ALA A 16 -7.25 13.30 9.54
C ALA A 16 -6.05 13.12 8.60
N SER A 17 -5.71 14.19 7.86
CA SER A 17 -4.49 14.27 7.08
C SER A 17 -3.32 14.67 7.98
N VAL A 18 -2.21 13.95 7.85
CA VAL A 18 -0.94 14.32 8.49
C VAL A 18 -0.16 15.17 7.50
N GLU A 19 0.35 16.31 7.95
CA GLU A 19 1.20 17.22 7.17
C GLU A 19 2.69 16.90 7.34
N ARG A 20 3.12 16.62 8.58
CA ARG A 20 4.52 16.30 8.88
C ARG A 20 4.66 15.51 10.19
N LEU A 21 5.79 14.80 10.32
CA LEU A 21 6.18 14.12 11.55
C LEU A 21 7.42 14.75 12.14
N GLU A 22 7.45 14.88 13.46
CA GLU A 22 8.58 15.44 14.20
C GLU A 22 8.71 14.71 15.55
N SER A 23 9.77 13.90 15.72
CA SER A 23 10.18 13.31 17.00
C SER A 23 9.05 12.79 17.89
N GLY A 24 8.18 11.91 17.36
CA GLY A 24 7.06 11.33 18.12
C GLY A 24 5.75 12.15 18.08
N VAL A 25 5.75 13.26 17.34
CA VAL A 25 4.58 14.12 17.11
C VAL A 25 4.14 14.02 15.65
N ALA A 26 2.85 13.82 15.43
CA ALA A 26 2.20 14.00 14.15
C ALA A 26 1.48 15.35 14.11
N TRP A 27 1.80 16.16 13.11
CA TRP A 27 1.15 17.44 12.85
C TRP A 27 0.09 17.23 11.78
N LEU A 28 -1.12 17.67 12.06
CA LEU A 28 -2.26 17.52 11.16
C LEU A 28 -2.42 18.79 10.32
N GLU A 29 -3.01 18.67 9.12
CA GLU A 29 -3.25 19.80 8.23
C GLU A 29 -4.16 20.89 8.84
N ASP A 30 -4.96 20.55 9.85
CA ASP A 30 -5.81 21.49 10.60
C ASP A 30 -5.09 22.19 11.76
N GLY A 31 -3.76 22.02 11.89
CA GLY A 31 -2.92 22.63 12.91
C GLY A 31 -2.90 21.89 14.25
N ARG A 32 -3.71 20.83 14.43
CA ARG A 32 -3.63 20.00 15.64
C ARG A 32 -2.34 19.21 15.68
N LYS A 33 -1.93 18.85 16.89
CA LYS A 33 -0.75 18.01 17.16
C LYS A 33 -1.17 16.78 17.94
N LEU A 34 -0.68 15.62 17.52
CA LEU A 34 -0.85 14.35 18.21
C LEU A 34 0.51 13.88 18.69
N ALA A 35 0.70 13.82 20.01
CA ALA A 35 1.92 13.29 20.61
C ALA A 35 1.66 11.89 21.16
N GLY A 36 2.55 10.96 20.85
CA GLY A 36 2.53 9.61 21.40
C GLY A 36 3.84 9.30 22.12
N LYS A 37 3.80 8.33 23.05
CA LYS A 37 5.03 7.76 23.62
C LYS A 37 5.88 7.07 22.55
N VAL A 38 5.21 6.49 21.55
CA VAL A 38 5.83 5.88 20.38
C VAL A 38 5.00 6.25 19.16
N LEU A 39 5.67 6.70 18.10
CA LEU A 39 5.07 6.89 16.79
C LEU A 39 5.37 5.70 15.88
N VAL A 40 4.34 5.17 15.21
CA VAL A 40 4.50 4.15 14.18
C VAL A 40 4.02 4.72 12.85
N PHE A 41 4.95 4.95 11.93
CA PHE A 41 4.66 5.37 10.58
C PHE A 41 4.34 4.17 9.68
N ALA A 42 3.14 4.14 9.10
CA ALA A 42 2.68 3.12 8.15
C ALA A 42 1.96 3.73 6.93
N GLY A 43 2.31 4.96 6.54
CA GLY A 43 1.58 5.76 5.54
C GLY A 43 1.80 5.39 4.07
N GLY A 44 2.39 4.23 3.78
CA GLY A 44 2.63 3.79 2.39
C GLY A 44 3.46 4.79 1.57
N ALA A 45 3.13 4.92 0.28
CA ALA A 45 3.87 5.76 -0.67
C ALA A 45 3.74 7.27 -0.42
N SER A 46 2.51 7.76 -0.23
CA SER A 46 2.27 9.17 0.07
C SER A 46 2.95 9.60 1.37
N GLY A 47 2.86 8.77 2.41
CA GLY A 47 3.53 9.04 3.66
C GLY A 47 5.06 8.97 3.55
N ALA A 48 5.62 8.04 2.76
CA ALA A 48 7.07 7.89 2.64
C ALA A 48 7.71 9.13 2.01
N HIS A 49 6.98 9.79 1.11
CA HIS A 49 7.34 11.10 0.58
C HIS A 49 7.33 12.18 1.67
N LEU A 50 6.26 12.24 2.47
CA LEU A 50 6.08 13.21 3.54
C LEU A 50 7.20 13.15 4.60
N VAL A 51 7.72 11.97 4.89
CA VAL A 51 8.80 11.78 5.88
C VAL A 51 10.19 11.57 5.27
N GLY A 52 10.35 11.79 3.97
CA GLY A 52 11.66 11.75 3.30
C GLY A 52 12.38 10.40 3.37
N LEU A 53 11.66 9.28 3.39
CA LEU A 53 12.27 7.94 3.52
C LEU A 53 13.04 7.47 2.28
N GLY A 54 12.96 8.21 1.16
CA GLY A 54 13.51 7.81 -0.13
C GLY A 54 12.91 6.48 -0.61
N GLY A 55 13.55 5.81 -1.56
CA GLY A 55 13.12 4.52 -2.10
C GLY A 55 12.39 4.64 -3.44
N ARG A 56 11.80 3.53 -3.91
CA ARG A 56 11.21 3.43 -5.24
C ARG A 56 9.70 3.53 -5.20
N PHE A 57 9.15 4.36 -6.06
CA PHE A 57 7.72 4.59 -6.23
C PHE A 57 7.29 4.00 -7.57
N THR A 58 6.38 3.02 -7.55
CA THR A 58 5.96 2.29 -8.76
C THR A 58 4.46 2.47 -8.96
N PRO A 59 4.05 3.37 -9.86
CA PRO A 59 2.65 3.50 -10.22
C PRO A 59 2.12 2.23 -10.87
N GLY A 60 0.83 1.96 -10.68
CA GLY A 60 0.17 0.85 -11.33
C GLY A 60 -1.35 0.90 -11.18
N SER A 61 -2.00 0.19 -12.08
CA SER A 61 -3.46 0.12 -12.21
C SER A 61 -3.94 -1.31 -12.08
N VAL A 62 -5.17 -1.46 -11.60
CA VAL A 62 -5.90 -2.71 -11.46
C VAL A 62 -7.33 -2.47 -11.96
N LEU A 63 -7.89 -3.44 -12.68
CA LEU A 63 -9.28 -3.41 -13.13
C LEU A 63 -10.15 -4.27 -12.21
N LEU A 64 -11.32 -3.73 -11.86
CA LEU A 64 -12.40 -4.49 -11.24
C LEU A 64 -13.19 -5.20 -12.33
N THR A 65 -12.99 -6.51 -12.45
CA THR A 65 -13.68 -7.37 -13.41
C THR A 65 -15.10 -7.72 -12.95
N GLN A 66 -16.03 -7.83 -13.90
CA GLN A 66 -17.42 -8.22 -13.61
C GLN A 66 -17.52 -9.69 -13.17
N ARG A 67 -16.62 -10.54 -13.67
CA ARG A 67 -16.54 -11.97 -13.34
C ARG A 67 -15.68 -12.19 -12.09
N HIS A 68 -16.12 -13.10 -11.21
CA HIS A 68 -15.29 -13.62 -10.13
C HIS A 68 -14.41 -14.80 -10.60
N PHE A 69 -13.09 -14.67 -10.50
CA PHE A 69 -12.11 -15.74 -10.71
C PHE A 69 -11.87 -16.51 -9.41
N LYS A 70 -12.36 -17.76 -9.34
CA LYS A 70 -12.21 -18.62 -8.16
C LYS A 70 -10.75 -19.00 -7.85
N GLN A 71 -9.91 -19.11 -8.88
CA GLN A 71 -8.50 -19.46 -8.74
C GLN A 71 -7.65 -18.28 -9.20
N ALA A 72 -6.65 -17.93 -8.39
CA ALA A 72 -5.66 -16.95 -8.79
C ALA A 72 -4.76 -17.52 -9.90
N ARG A 73 -4.54 -16.75 -10.97
CA ARG A 73 -3.64 -17.10 -12.08
C ARG A 73 -2.76 -15.91 -12.39
N SER A 74 -1.52 -16.14 -12.81
CA SER A 74 -0.57 -15.06 -13.09
C SER A 74 0.39 -15.42 -14.22
N TYR A 75 0.42 -14.59 -15.26
CA TYR A 75 1.41 -14.57 -16.34
C TYR A 75 1.38 -13.19 -17.00
N GLY A 76 2.40 -12.36 -16.75
CA GLY A 76 2.43 -10.93 -17.12
C GLY A 76 1.51 -10.06 -16.25
N VAL A 77 0.23 -10.43 -16.19
CA VAL A 77 -0.80 -9.93 -15.25
C VAL A 77 -1.29 -11.07 -14.37
N TYR A 78 -2.07 -10.75 -13.33
CA TYR A 78 -2.80 -11.67 -12.48
C TYR A 78 -4.31 -11.44 -12.61
N VAL A 79 -5.06 -12.52 -12.42
CA VAL A 79 -6.47 -12.46 -12.05
C VAL A 79 -6.69 -13.18 -10.72
N ALA A 80 -7.51 -12.59 -9.84
CA ALA A 80 -7.89 -13.19 -8.57
C ALA A 80 -9.15 -12.52 -8.01
N GLY A 81 -10.18 -13.30 -7.65
CA GLY A 81 -11.46 -12.74 -7.24
C GLY A 81 -12.04 -11.87 -8.34
N HIS A 82 -12.39 -10.61 -8.05
CA HIS A 82 -12.81 -9.64 -9.07
C HIS A 82 -11.67 -8.77 -9.62
N SER A 83 -10.41 -9.10 -9.36
CA SER A 83 -9.28 -8.26 -9.72
C SER A 83 -8.55 -8.76 -10.96
N LEU A 84 -8.27 -7.87 -11.90
CA LEU A 84 -7.29 -8.05 -12.98
C LEU A 84 -6.20 -6.99 -12.82
N GLY A 85 -4.95 -7.40 -12.60
CA GLY A 85 -3.90 -6.42 -12.39
C GLY A 85 -2.50 -7.03 -12.42
N GLY A 86 -1.47 -6.33 -11.97
CA GLY A 86 -1.43 -4.87 -12.00
C GLY A 86 -0.50 -4.44 -13.12
N SER A 87 -0.72 -3.25 -13.69
CA SER A 87 0.33 -2.62 -14.48
C SER A 87 1.50 -2.24 -13.58
N TYR A 88 2.68 -2.13 -14.18
CA TYR A 88 3.91 -1.66 -13.53
C TYR A 88 4.51 -0.59 -14.42
N LEU A 89 4.22 0.67 -14.12
CA LEU A 89 4.88 1.79 -14.77
C LEU A 89 6.32 1.91 -14.24
N PRO A 90 7.23 2.56 -15.00
CA PRO A 90 8.61 2.76 -14.56
C PRO A 90 8.70 3.35 -13.14
N HIS A 91 9.66 2.85 -12.38
CA HIS A 91 9.94 3.35 -11.03
C HIS A 91 10.35 4.82 -11.07
N GLN A 92 9.92 5.58 -10.08
CA GLN A 92 10.32 6.96 -9.84
C GLN A 92 10.96 7.07 -8.46
N ASP A 93 11.83 8.07 -8.28
CA ASP A 93 12.48 8.40 -7.00
C ASP A 93 11.64 9.37 -6.16
N ARG A 94 10.52 9.86 -6.69
CA ARG A 94 9.58 10.75 -6.03
C ARG A 94 8.17 10.20 -6.14
N TYR A 95 7.38 10.44 -5.10
CA TYR A 95 5.96 10.13 -5.13
C TYR A 95 5.22 11.14 -6.01
N ALA A 96 4.35 10.63 -6.86
CA ALA A 96 3.30 11.39 -7.53
C ALA A 96 2.03 10.54 -7.51
N PRO A 97 0.85 11.13 -7.23
CA PRO A 97 -0.41 10.39 -7.31
C PRO A 97 -0.60 9.84 -8.72
N HIS A 98 -1.13 8.62 -8.81
CA HIS A 98 -1.38 7.95 -10.10
C HIS A 98 -2.87 7.93 -10.41
N GLN A 99 -3.19 8.12 -11.68
CA GLN A 99 -4.53 7.91 -12.24
C GLN A 99 -4.41 6.95 -13.43
N THR A 100 -5.28 5.95 -13.47
CA THR A 100 -5.29 4.95 -14.54
C THR A 100 -5.54 5.63 -15.88
N GLN A 101 -4.60 5.45 -16.81
CA GLN A 101 -4.71 5.97 -18.17
C GLN A 101 -5.39 4.95 -19.10
N PRO A 102 -6.08 5.39 -20.17
CA PRO A 102 -6.75 4.49 -21.11
C PRO A 102 -5.81 3.41 -21.70
N HIS A 103 -4.56 3.76 -22.00
CA HIS A 103 -3.58 2.81 -22.53
C HIS A 103 -3.18 1.72 -21.52
N GLU A 104 -3.22 2.00 -20.21
CA GLU A 104 -2.98 0.98 -19.19
C GLU A 104 -4.12 -0.03 -19.12
N VAL A 105 -5.36 0.44 -19.30
CA VAL A 105 -6.55 -0.43 -19.38
C VAL A 105 -6.42 -1.35 -20.58
N GLU A 106 -6.11 -0.80 -21.76
CA GLU A 106 -5.93 -1.60 -22.97
C GLU A 106 -4.81 -2.63 -22.82
N TRP A 107 -3.67 -2.22 -22.25
CA TRP A 107 -2.56 -3.13 -21.96
C TRP A 107 -2.98 -4.26 -21.01
N LEU A 108 -3.68 -3.95 -19.90
CA LEU A 108 -4.16 -4.95 -18.95
C LEU A 108 -5.11 -5.95 -19.60
N LEU A 109 -6.01 -5.48 -20.46
CA LEU A 109 -6.95 -6.34 -21.19
C LEU A 109 -6.25 -7.21 -22.24
N ALA A 110 -5.23 -6.69 -22.92
CA ALA A 110 -4.43 -7.44 -23.88
C ALA A 110 -3.61 -8.55 -23.19
N GLU A 111 -2.98 -8.25 -22.06
CA GLU A 111 -2.27 -9.27 -21.26
C GLU A 111 -3.24 -10.30 -20.65
N ALA A 112 -4.42 -9.87 -20.21
CA ALA A 112 -5.46 -10.79 -19.75
C ALA A 112 -5.91 -11.75 -20.86
N GLN A 113 -6.01 -11.29 -22.10
CA GLN A 113 -6.33 -12.15 -23.23
C GLN A 113 -5.29 -13.24 -23.45
N LYS A 114 -4.00 -12.92 -23.29
CA LYS A 114 -2.91 -13.91 -23.37
C LYS A 114 -3.02 -14.94 -22.23
N LEU A 115 -3.35 -14.50 -21.02
CA LEU A 115 -3.49 -15.37 -19.84
C LEU A 115 -4.76 -16.24 -19.86
N LEU A 116 -5.88 -15.71 -20.34
CA LEU A 116 -7.21 -16.32 -20.21
C LEU A 116 -7.76 -16.90 -21.51
N GLY A 117 -7.21 -16.52 -22.66
CA GLY A 117 -7.77 -16.79 -23.98
C GLY A 117 -8.91 -15.84 -24.39
N TYR A 118 -9.30 -14.88 -23.55
CA TYR A 118 -10.37 -13.93 -23.83
C TYR A 118 -10.17 -12.59 -23.08
N ARG A 119 -10.82 -11.52 -23.57
CA ARG A 119 -10.80 -10.20 -22.89
C ARG A 119 -11.93 -10.13 -21.86
N PRO A 120 -11.64 -10.01 -20.55
CA PRO A 120 -12.68 -9.93 -19.53
C PRO A 120 -13.35 -8.55 -19.52
N ALA A 121 -14.66 -8.51 -19.28
CA ALA A 121 -15.37 -7.26 -19.00
C ALA A 121 -15.00 -6.73 -17.60
N PHE A 122 -14.93 -5.41 -17.47
CA PHE A 122 -14.62 -4.71 -16.22
C PHE A 122 -15.63 -3.59 -15.96
N SER A 123 -15.72 -3.13 -14.71
CA SER A 123 -16.68 -2.12 -14.25
C SER A 123 -16.03 -0.88 -13.65
N ALA A 124 -14.78 -1.00 -13.19
CA ALA A 124 -14.03 0.12 -12.63
C ALA A 124 -12.52 -0.11 -12.74
N SER A 125 -11.73 0.94 -12.53
CA SER A 125 -10.29 0.87 -12.36
C SER A 125 -9.87 1.46 -11.01
N TRP A 126 -8.76 0.97 -10.49
CA TRP A 126 -8.09 1.51 -9.32
C TRP A 126 -6.63 1.77 -9.65
N ALA A 127 -6.14 2.94 -9.28
CA ALA A 127 -4.76 3.35 -9.41
C ALA A 127 -4.11 3.47 -8.04
N GLY A 128 -2.81 3.17 -7.98
CA GLY A 128 -2.03 3.36 -6.76
C GLY A 128 -0.53 3.38 -7.04
N VAL A 129 0.23 3.74 -6.03
CA VAL A 129 1.69 3.76 -6.08
C VAL A 129 2.23 2.78 -5.06
N ARG A 130 2.95 1.78 -5.54
CA ARG A 130 3.68 0.84 -4.68
C ARG A 130 4.94 1.52 -4.21
N TYR A 131 5.12 1.59 -2.90
CA TYR A 131 6.36 2.02 -2.30
C TYR A 131 7.24 0.83 -1.96
N ARG A 132 8.46 0.79 -2.49
CA ARG A 132 9.41 -0.29 -2.29
C ARG A 132 10.71 0.22 -1.69
N LEU A 133 11.13 -0.47 -0.65
CA LEU A 133 12.50 -0.46 -0.14
C LEU A 133 13.19 -1.78 -0.53
N ASP A 134 14.50 -1.77 -0.71
CA ASP A 134 15.26 -3.00 -1.01
C ASP A 134 15.50 -3.83 0.26
N ARG A 135 15.46 -3.17 1.42
CA ARG A 135 15.66 -3.77 2.75
C ARG A 135 15.05 -2.86 3.83
N ASN A 136 15.03 -3.32 5.08
CA ASN A 136 14.65 -2.54 6.25
C ASN A 136 13.19 -2.06 6.26
N TYR A 137 12.23 -2.96 6.04
CA TYR A 137 10.79 -2.65 6.12
C TYR A 137 10.30 -2.25 7.51
N LEU A 138 11.11 -2.48 8.54
CA LEU A 138 10.95 -1.94 9.90
C LEU A 138 12.23 -1.20 10.26
N LYS A 139 12.15 0.13 10.29
CA LYS A 139 13.28 1.04 10.54
C LYS A 139 12.96 1.94 11.73
N GLU A 140 13.96 2.26 12.55
CA GLU A 140 13.84 3.29 13.57
C GLU A 140 13.85 4.68 12.95
N ILE A 141 13.00 5.55 13.48
CA ILE A 141 12.89 6.97 13.14
C ILE A 141 12.85 7.78 14.43
N PRO A 142 13.14 9.10 14.40
CA PRO A 142 12.98 9.93 15.59
C PRO A 142 11.59 9.77 16.23
N GLY A 143 11.56 9.33 17.49
CA GLY A 143 10.33 9.10 18.25
C GLY A 143 9.58 7.79 17.96
N GLY A 144 10.13 6.86 17.17
CA GLY A 144 9.55 5.53 17.01
C GLY A 144 10.02 4.74 15.77
N PHE A 145 9.08 4.22 14.99
CA PHE A 145 9.35 3.26 13.92
C PHE A 145 8.62 3.59 12.62
N ALA A 146 9.25 3.29 11.49
CA ALA A 146 8.62 3.21 10.18
C ALA A 146 8.45 1.74 9.79
N LEU A 147 7.20 1.34 9.49
CA LEU A 147 6.80 0.01 9.05
C LEU A 147 6.17 0.12 7.65
N THR A 148 6.97 0.01 6.60
CA THR A 148 6.55 0.37 5.23
C THR A 148 7.48 -0.23 4.17
N GLY A 149 7.24 0.09 2.88
CA GLY A 149 8.17 -0.23 1.79
C GLY A 149 8.05 -1.64 1.21
N PHE A 150 6.93 -2.33 1.46
CA PHE A 150 6.73 -3.73 1.05
C PHE A 150 6.49 -3.94 -0.46
N GLY A 151 6.27 -2.87 -1.24
CA GLY A 151 5.87 -2.98 -2.63
C GLY A 151 4.62 -3.84 -2.82
N SER A 152 4.66 -4.77 -3.77
CA SER A 152 3.57 -5.71 -4.06
C SER A 152 3.43 -6.87 -3.07
N ALA A 153 4.33 -7.01 -2.09
CA ALA A 153 4.37 -8.17 -1.18
C ALA A 153 3.82 -7.87 0.24
N ALA A 154 3.14 -6.73 0.42
CA ALA A 154 2.65 -6.28 1.72
C ALA A 154 1.74 -7.31 2.41
N TYR A 155 0.88 -8.00 1.66
CA TYR A 155 -0.05 -8.98 2.23
C TYR A 155 0.65 -10.21 2.84
N PHE A 156 1.85 -10.56 2.36
CA PHE A 156 2.67 -11.62 2.96
C PHE A 156 3.48 -11.11 4.15
N TYR A 157 4.10 -9.93 4.01
CA TYR A 157 5.08 -9.45 4.99
C TYR A 157 4.48 -8.65 6.15
N ALA A 158 3.34 -7.98 5.97
CA ALA A 158 2.78 -7.11 6.99
C ALA A 158 2.52 -7.83 8.32
N PRO A 159 1.92 -9.04 8.37
CA PRO A 159 1.72 -9.75 9.64
C PRO A 159 3.04 -10.08 10.37
N LEU A 160 4.03 -10.58 9.62
CA LEU A 160 5.35 -10.91 10.15
C LEU A 160 6.05 -9.67 10.74
N TYR A 161 6.04 -8.55 10.01
CA TYR A 161 6.71 -7.34 10.47
C TYR A 161 5.92 -6.60 11.56
N ALA A 162 4.60 -6.73 11.61
CA ALA A 162 3.80 -6.27 12.75
C ALA A 162 4.18 -7.03 14.03
N GLN A 163 4.36 -8.35 13.96
CA GLN A 163 4.85 -9.14 15.09
C GLN A 163 6.26 -8.69 15.51
N ARG A 164 7.17 -8.48 14.55
CA ARG A 164 8.53 -7.98 14.84
C ARG A 164 8.51 -6.61 15.51
N LEU A 165 7.62 -5.71 15.07
CA LEU A 165 7.42 -4.41 15.72
C LEU A 165 6.94 -4.59 17.16
N LEU A 166 5.93 -5.44 17.40
CA LEU A 166 5.43 -5.71 18.75
C LEU A 166 6.52 -6.23 19.69
N LYS A 167 7.40 -7.11 19.20
CA LYS A 167 8.56 -7.58 19.97
C LYS A 167 9.51 -6.44 20.35
N ARG A 168 9.77 -5.50 19.43
CA ARG A 168 10.58 -4.31 19.73
C ARG A 168 9.92 -3.37 20.74
N LEU A 169 8.59 -3.22 20.68
CA LEU A 169 7.85 -2.33 21.57
C LEU A 169 7.74 -2.88 23.01
N THR A 170 7.67 -4.21 23.15
CA THR A 170 7.38 -4.85 24.45
C THR A 170 8.60 -5.52 25.08
N GLY A 171 9.67 -5.76 24.30
CA GLY A 171 10.83 -6.55 24.73
C GLY A 171 10.54 -8.03 24.96
N LYS A 172 9.33 -8.52 24.65
CA LYS A 172 8.90 -9.91 24.90
C LYS A 172 8.99 -10.74 23.62
N SER A 173 9.55 -11.95 23.72
CA SER A 173 9.70 -12.92 22.60
C SER A 173 8.57 -13.91 22.50
#